data_AF-A0A2R5EB51-F1
#
_entry.id   AF-A0A2R5EB51-F1
#
_cell.length_a   1.000
_cell.length_b   1.000
_cell.length_c   1.000
_cell.angle_alpha   90.00
_cell.angle_beta   90.00
_cell.angle_gamma   90.00
#
_symmetry.space_group_name_H-M   'P 1'
#
loop_
_entity.id
_entity.type
_entity.pdbx_description
1 polymer ?
#
loop_
_entity_poly.entity_id
_entity_poly.type
_entity_poly.pdbx_seq_one_letter_code
_entity_poly.pdbx_strand_id
1 'polypeptide(L)'
;MQFTRHAHQRMTQRGITRSMIDLVLEFGEVEQDKAILDKKHAQQLIRELEEKLRTAKKILDKGGCVVVEADNAILTTYNYQSKH
;
A
#
# COMPACT_ATOMS: atom_id res chain seq x y z
N MET A 1 -13.29 2.16 12.67
CA MET A 1 -12.70 2.94 13.78
C MET A 1 -13.60 4.12 14.09
N GLN A 2 -13.87 4.42 15.37
CA GLN A 2 -14.63 5.62 15.76
C GLN A 2 -13.65 6.72 16.20
N PHE A 3 -13.88 7.94 15.73
CA PHE A 3 -13.11 9.11 16.13
C PHE A 3 -13.84 9.87 17.23
N THR A 4 -13.14 10.15 18.33
CA THR A 4 -13.69 11.01 19.38
C THR A 4 -13.72 12.47 18.92
N ARG A 5 -14.53 13.30 19.57
CA ARG A 5 -14.53 14.75 19.35
C ARG A 5 -13.14 15.36 19.49
N HIS A 6 -12.36 14.90 20.47
CA HIS A 6 -11.00 15.37 20.68
C HIS A 6 -10.10 14.98 19.50
N ALA A 7 -10.20 13.75 18.99
CA ALA A 7 -9.44 13.32 17.82
C ALA A 7 -9.75 14.18 16.59
N HIS A 8 -11.03 14.41 16.27
CA HIS A 8 -11.43 15.30 15.17
C HIS A 8 -10.86 16.72 15.31
N GLN A 9 -10.97 17.31 16.51
CA GLN A 9 -10.41 18.64 16.78
C GLN A 9 -8.90 18.67 16.54
N ARG A 10 -8.16 17.67 17.03
CA ARG A 10 -6.70 17.58 16.88
C ARG A 10 -6.27 17.31 15.44
N MET A 11 -7.04 16.53 14.69
CA MET A 11 -6.82 16.31 13.26
C MET A 11 -6.90 17.63 12.49
N THR A 12 -7.97 18.40 12.68
CA THR A 12 -8.14 19.71 12.04
C THR A 12 -7.03 20.68 12.42
N GLN A 13 -6.69 20.78 13.72
CA GLN A 13 -5.62 21.68 14.20
C GLN A 13 -4.23 21.36 13.65
N ARG A 14 -3.99 20.11 13.24
CA ARG A 14 -2.67 19.64 12.79
C ARG A 14 -2.62 19.31 11.29
N GLY A 15 -3.71 19.55 10.56
CA GLY A 15 -3.79 19.18 9.14
C GLY A 15 -3.65 17.68 8.89
N ILE A 16 -4.08 16.84 9.83
CA ILE A 16 -4.00 15.37 9.69
C ILE A 16 -5.31 14.86 9.11
N THR A 17 -5.26 14.29 7.91
CA THR A 17 -6.43 13.71 7.26
C THR A 17 -6.69 12.28 7.75
N ARG A 18 -7.89 11.77 7.49
CA ARG A 18 -8.20 10.37 7.73
C ARG A 18 -7.30 9.43 6.92
N SER A 19 -7.02 9.76 5.65
CA SER A 19 -6.12 8.95 4.81
C SER A 19 -4.70 8.88 5.37
N MET A 20 -4.19 9.92 6.01
CA MET A 20 -2.90 9.86 6.71
C MET A 20 -2.95 8.88 7.88
N ILE A 21 -4.03 8.88 8.65
CA ILE A 21 -4.22 7.94 9.77
C ILE A 21 -4.32 6.51 9.27
N ASP A 22 -5.13 6.29 8.23
CA ASP A 22 -5.32 4.96 7.64
C ASP A 22 -3.96 4.40 7.13
N LEU A 23 -3.13 5.25 6.50
CA LEU A 23 -1.79 4.84 6.04
C LEU A 23 -0.84 4.50 7.19
N VAL A 24 -0.88 5.27 8.29
CA VAL A 24 -0.08 4.99 9.50
C VAL A 24 -0.54 3.68 10.15
N LEU A 25 -1.83 3.38 10.15
CA LEU A 25 -2.37 2.13 10.71
C LEU A 25 -2.03 0.92 9.84
N GLU A 26 -1.90 1.09 8.53
CA GLU A 26 -1.57 0.01 7.60
C GLU A 26 -0.07 -0.30 7.54
N PHE A 27 0.78 0.73 7.53
CA PHE A 27 2.23 0.57 7.28
C PHE A 27 3.13 1.05 8.42
N GLY A 28 2.57 1.66 9.47
CA GLY A 28 3.33 2.11 10.63
C GLY A 28 3.75 0.97 11.55
N GLU A 29 4.80 1.20 12.32
CA GLU A 29 5.23 0.27 13.37
C GLU A 29 4.36 0.46 14.62
N VAL A 30 3.97 -0.66 15.24
CA VAL A 30 3.20 -0.64 16.49
C VAL A 30 4.16 -0.63 17.67
N GLU A 31 4.19 0.49 18.38
CA GLU A 31 4.90 0.65 19.65
C GLU A 31 3.87 0.76 20.78
N GLN A 32 3.67 -0.33 21.53
CA GLN A 32 2.71 -0.42 22.63
C GLN A 32 1.28 0.00 22.19
N ASP A 33 0.86 1.21 22.54
CA ASP A 33 -0.46 1.79 22.29
C ASP A 33 -0.49 2.76 21.09
N LYS A 34 0.61 2.84 20.32
CA LYS A 34 0.77 3.79 19.20
C LYS A 34 1.13 3.08 17.91
N ALA A 35 0.64 3.61 16.81
CA ALA A 35 1.14 3.32 15.46
C ALA A 35 1.95 4.53 14.98
N ILE A 36 3.17 4.29 14.51
CA ILE A 36 4.11 5.34 14.12
C ILE A 36 4.62 5.05 12.71
N LEU A 37 4.43 6.01 11.81
CA LEU A 37 5.10 6.05 10.51
C LEU A 37 6.03 7.26 10.50
N ASP A 38 7.28 7.04 10.88
CA ASP A 38 8.27 8.11 10.90
C ASP A 38 8.74 8.52 9.49
N LYS A 39 9.59 9.53 9.42
CA LYS A 39 10.12 10.03 8.14
C LYS A 39 10.90 8.98 7.35
N LYS A 40 11.71 8.15 8.01
CA LYS A 40 12.56 7.15 7.36
C LYS A 40 11.69 6.03 6.77
N HIS A 41 10.73 5.53 7.54
CA HIS A 41 9.78 4.51 7.14
C HIS A 41 8.83 5.03 6.06
N ALA A 42 8.34 6.27 6.16
CA ALA A 42 7.54 6.91 5.11
C ALA A 42 8.33 7.04 3.79
N GLN A 43 9.60 7.44 3.84
CA GLN A 43 10.45 7.52 2.65
C GLN A 43 10.69 6.15 2.02
N GLN A 44 10.88 5.12 2.85
CA GLN A 44 11.02 3.74 2.37
C GLN A 44 9.72 3.26 1.70
N LEU A 45 8.57 3.49 2.35
CA LEU A 45 7.26 3.16 1.81
C LEU A 45 7.01 3.84 0.46
N ILE A 46 7.35 5.12 0.32
CA ILE A 46 7.24 5.84 -0.96
C ILE A 46 8.04 5.13 -2.06
N ARG A 47 9.31 4.77 -1.79
CA ARG A 47 10.15 4.07 -2.78
C ARG A 47 9.55 2.73 -3.19
N GLU A 48 9.03 1.97 -2.23
CA GLU A 48 8.38 0.68 -2.49
C GLU A 48 7.09 0.82 -3.30
N LEU A 49 6.28 1.84 -3.00
CA LEU A 49 5.07 2.15 -3.75
C LEU A 49 5.39 2.60 -5.18
N GLU A 50 6.44 3.41 -5.38
CA GLU A 50 6.91 3.83 -6.70
C GLU A 50 7.43 2.63 -7.53
N GLU A 51 8.17 1.72 -6.89
CA GLU A 51 8.62 0.46 -7.50
C GLU A 51 7.44 -0.42 -7.92
N LYS A 52 6.45 -0.60 -7.04
CA LYS A 52 5.21 -1.34 -7.33
C LYS A 52 4.43 -0.68 -8.45
N LEU A 53 4.29 0.64 -8.43
CA LEU A 53 3.62 1.41 -9.49
C LEU A 53 4.33 1.23 -10.84
N ARG A 54 5.66 1.31 -10.87
CA ARG A 54 6.47 1.08 -12.08
C ARG A 54 6.26 -0.33 -12.63
N THR A 55 6.22 -1.33 -11.75
CA THR A 55 5.96 -2.72 -12.14
C THR A 55 4.53 -2.91 -12.64
N ALA A 56 3.54 -2.34 -11.96
CA ALA A 56 2.13 -2.38 -12.37
C ALA A 56 1.91 -1.73 -13.74
N LYS A 57 2.58 -0.59 -14.02
CA LYS A 57 2.57 0.04 -15.34
C LYS A 57 3.11 -0.90 -16.44
N LYS A 58 4.23 -1.59 -16.19
CA LYS A 58 4.77 -2.59 -17.14
C LYS A 58 3.81 -3.77 -17.38
N ILE A 59 3.11 -4.21 -16.33
CA ILE A 59 2.08 -5.25 -16.44
C ILE A 59 0.91 -4.74 -17.29
N LEU A 60 0.46 -3.50 -17.05
CA LEU A 60 -0.58 -2.85 -17.82
C LEU A 60 -0.20 -2.73 -19.31
N ASP A 61 1.03 -2.29 -19.61
CA ASP A 61 1.55 -2.19 -20.98
C ASP A 61 1.56 -3.55 -21.71
N LYS A 62 1.66 -4.66 -20.96
CA LYS A 62 1.59 -6.04 -21.48
C LYS A 62 0.16 -6.57 -21.64
N GLY A 63 -0.85 -5.80 -21.24
CA GLY A 63 -2.26 -6.22 -21.22
C GLY A 63 -2.65 -7.05 -19.99
N GLY A 64 -1.77 -7.10 -18.97
CA GLY A 64 -1.88 -7.97 -17.80
C GLY A 64 -0.85 -9.11 -17.83
N CYS A 65 -0.67 -9.80 -16.70
CA CYS A 65 0.27 -10.91 -16.53
C CYS A 65 -0.40 -12.05 -15.77
N VAL A 66 -0.28 -13.27 -16.28
CA VAL A 66 -0.77 -14.50 -15.64
C VAL A 66 0.43 -15.33 -15.20
N VAL A 67 0.36 -15.84 -13.97
CA VAL A 67 1.33 -16.77 -13.39
C VAL A 67 0.58 -18.06 -13.04
N VAL A 68 1.11 -19.20 -13.46
CA VAL A 68 0.58 -20.53 -13.12
C VAL A 68 1.52 -21.17 -12.11
N GLU A 69 1.00 -21.53 -10.95
CA GLU A 69 1.75 -22.17 -9.86
C GLU A 69 1.21 -23.58 -9.60
N ALA A 70 2.11 -24.50 -9.26
CA ALA A 70 1.80 -25.86 -8.81
C ALA A 70 2.87 -26.32 -7.81
N ASP A 71 2.46 -26.97 -6.73
CA ASP A 71 3.36 -27.54 -5.71
C ASP A 71 4.46 -26.57 -5.22
N ASN A 72 4.08 -25.34 -4.87
CA ASN A 72 5.01 -24.26 -4.46
C ASN A 72 6.05 -23.84 -5.54
N ALA A 73 5.85 -24.20 -6.80
CA ALA A 73 6.70 -23.78 -7.91
C ALA A 73 5.91 -22.99 -8.97
N ILE A 74 6.56 -22.01 -9.59
CA ILE A 74 6.03 -21.31 -10.77
C ILE A 74 6.24 -22.23 -11.99
N LEU A 75 5.14 -22.70 -12.57
CA LEU A 75 5.17 -23.55 -13.76
C LEU A 75 5.36 -22.73 -15.04
N THR A 76 4.62 -21.63 -15.20
CA THR A 76 4.73 -20.76 -16.38
C THR A 76 4.17 -19.36 -16.13
N THR A 77 4.51 -18.42 -17.02
CA THR A 77 4.00 -17.03 -17.04
C THR A 77 3.70 -16.58 -18.46
N TYR A 78 2.61 -15.85 -18.67
CA TYR A 78 2.24 -15.28 -19.97
C TYR A 78 1.43 -13.99 -19.83
N ASN A 79 1.37 -13.18 -20.90
CA ASN A 79 0.54 -11.97 -20.89
C ASN A 79 -0.94 -12.33 -20.81
N TYR A 80 -1.71 -11.61 -19.99
CA TYR A 80 -3.17 -11.80 -19.99
C TYR A 80 -3.74 -11.40 -21.35
N GLN A 81 -4.54 -12.29 -21.93
CA GLN A 81 -5.30 -12.03 -23.15
C GLN A 81 -6.77 -12.20 -22.80
N SER A 82 -7.56 -11.14 -22.97
CA SER A 82 -9.02 -11.26 -22.89
C SER A 82 -9.47 -12.24 -23.98
N LYS A 83 -10.26 -13.24 -23.61
CA LYS A 83 -11.09 -13.92 -24.61
C LYS A 83 -12.11 -12.89 -25.12
N HIS A 84 -12.25 -12.78 -26.43
CA HIS A 84 -13.35 -12.03 -27.04
C HIS A 84 -14.70 -12.61 -26.59
#